data_AF-A0A0N1PFY8-F1
#
_entry.id   AF-A0A0N1PFY8-F1
#
_cell.length_a   1.000
_cell.length_b   1.000
_cell.length_c   1.000
_cell.angle_alpha   90.00
_cell.angle_beta   90.00
_cell.angle_gamma   90.00
#
_symmetry.space_group_name_H-M   'P 1'
#
loop_
_entity.id
_entity.type
_entity.pdbx_description
1 polymer ?
#
loop_
_entity_poly.entity_id
_entity_poly.type
_entity_poly.pdbx_seq_one_letter_code
_entity_poly.pdbx_strand_id
1 'polypeptide(L)'
;MERDTNAEHTNIEVAAEQVTEAKQFLVELDRRKNQYREAQRTILNTRPEEDLWMLSGGSTFVSCELSHADTLKYLEWRLQQCDNEIEEAREDLKQKVAALAELEGPDSALNRLYEGFNLKAM
;
A
#
# COMPACT_ATOMS: atom_id res chain seq x y z
N MET A 1 32.31 -24.39 9.09
CA MET A 1 30.88 -24.49 8.72
C MET A 1 30.74 -23.61 7.49
N GLU A 2 30.75 -24.21 6.29
CA GLU A 2 30.57 -23.46 5.05
C GLU A 2 29.18 -22.81 5.09
N ARG A 3 29.13 -21.49 4.91
CA ARG A 3 27.86 -20.79 4.73
C ARG A 3 27.32 -21.18 3.37
N ASP A 4 26.09 -21.66 3.34
CA ASP A 4 25.41 -22.00 2.09
C ASP A 4 25.01 -20.70 1.39
N THR A 5 25.88 -20.24 0.49
CA THR A 5 25.72 -18.97 -0.23
C THR A 5 24.42 -18.94 -1.03
N ASN A 6 23.92 -20.09 -1.48
CA ASN A 6 22.64 -20.17 -2.20
C ASN A 6 21.46 -19.86 -1.27
N ALA A 7 21.48 -20.39 -0.04
CA ALA A 7 20.45 -20.11 0.94
C ALA A 7 20.42 -18.62 1.34
N GLU A 8 21.59 -17.99 1.47
CA GLU A 8 21.70 -16.55 1.76
C GLU A 8 21.09 -15.71 0.62
N HIS A 9 21.39 -16.03 -0.64
CA HIS A 9 20.83 -15.34 -1.79
C HIS A 9 19.32 -15.50 -1.89
N THR A 10 18.79 -16.72 -1.70
CA THR A 10 17.34 -16.97 -1.69
C THR A 10 16.63 -16.17 -0.60
N ASN A 11 17.21 -16.07 0.60
CA ASN A 11 16.62 -15.30 1.70
C ASN A 11 16.55 -13.80 1.36
N ILE A 12 17.58 -13.24 0.72
CA ILE A 12 17.58 -11.86 0.25
C ILE A 12 16.51 -11.64 -0.82
N GLU A 13 16.38 -12.55 -1.79
CA GLU A 13 15.36 -12.46 -2.85
C GLU A 13 13.94 -12.47 -2.27
N VAL A 14 13.65 -13.39 -1.35
CA VAL A 14 12.35 -13.47 -0.67
C VAL A 14 12.06 -12.19 0.12
N ALA A 15 13.04 -11.66 0.86
CA ALA A 15 12.86 -10.42 1.61
C ALA A 15 12.63 -9.21 0.67
N ALA A 16 13.31 -9.16 -0.47
CA ALA A 16 13.11 -8.11 -1.48
C ALA A 16 11.72 -8.19 -2.13
N GLU A 17 11.22 -9.40 -2.39
CA GLU A 17 9.86 -9.62 -2.89
C GLU A 17 8.82 -9.13 -1.88
N GLN A 18 8.99 -9.46 -0.59
CA GLN A 18 8.10 -9.00 0.49
C GLN A 18 8.06 -7.47 0.61
N VAL A 19 9.21 -6.79 0.47
CA VAL A 19 9.27 -5.31 0.45
C VAL A 19 8.51 -4.77 -0.77
N THR A 20 8.68 -5.40 -1.93
CA THR A 20 8.01 -4.99 -3.18
C THR A 20 6.50 -5.15 -3.08
N GLU A 21 6.02 -6.27 -2.54
CA GLU A 21 4.60 -6.53 -2.30
C GLU A 21 4.00 -5.52 -1.32
N ALA A 22 4.65 -5.28 -0.18
CA ALA A 22 4.19 -4.31 0.81
C ALA A 22 4.11 -2.88 0.24
N LYS A 23 5.08 -2.49 -0.60
CA LYS A 23 5.05 -1.22 -1.32
C LYS A 23 3.89 -1.14 -2.31
N GLN A 24 3.64 -2.20 -3.06
CA GLN A 24 2.53 -2.26 -4.01
C GLN A 24 1.19 -2.17 -3.29
N PHE A 25 1.05 -2.83 -2.14
CA PHE A 25 -0.14 -2.75 -1.29
C PHE A 25 -0.42 -1.32 -0.82
N LEU A 26 0.61 -0.56 -0.40
CA LEU A 26 0.46 0.87 -0.06
C LEU A 26 -0.08 1.71 -1.23
N VAL A 27 0.40 1.46 -2.46
CA VAL A 27 -0.10 2.14 -3.66
C VAL A 27 -1.58 1.83 -3.90
N GLU A 28 -2.00 0.60 -3.65
CA GLU A 28 -3.40 0.19 -3.78
C GLU A 28 -4.30 0.84 -2.72
N LEU A 29 -3.82 0.96 -1.47
CA LEU A 29 -4.50 1.70 -0.42
C LEU A 29 -4.68 3.19 -0.78
N ASP A 30 -3.64 3.83 -1.31
CA ASP A 30 -3.73 5.23 -1.76
C ASP A 30 -4.74 5.41 -2.91
N ARG A 31 -4.75 4.48 -3.87
CA ARG A 31 -5.76 4.48 -4.94
C ARG A 31 -7.17 4.33 -4.38
N ARG A 32 -7.37 3.40 -3.45
CA ARG A 32 -8.66 3.16 -2.79
C ARG A 32 -9.13 4.38 -1.99
N LYS A 33 -8.24 5.03 -1.26
CA LYS A 33 -8.51 6.29 -0.56
C LYS A 33 -8.95 7.39 -1.52
N ASN A 34 -8.30 7.51 -2.68
CA ASN A 34 -8.71 8.47 -3.70
C ASN A 34 -10.12 8.16 -4.24
N GLN A 35 -10.45 6.90 -4.51
CA GLN A 35 -11.78 6.48 -4.95
C GLN A 35 -12.87 6.83 -3.94
N TYR A 36 -12.61 6.69 -2.63
CA TYR A 36 -13.56 7.11 -1.59
C TYR A 36 -13.78 8.63 -1.59
N ARG A 37 -12.73 9.43 -1.78
CA ARG A 37 -12.84 10.89 -1.91
C ARG A 37 -13.63 11.30 -3.15
N GLU A 38 -13.40 10.62 -4.26
CA GLU A 38 -14.16 10.83 -5.51
C GLU A 38 -15.63 10.47 -5.30
N ALA A 39 -15.94 9.35 -4.67
CA ALA A 39 -17.31 8.95 -4.34
C ALA A 39 -18.02 10.00 -3.46
N GLN A 40 -17.37 10.49 -2.40
CA GLN A 40 -17.95 11.56 -1.57
C GLN A 40 -18.23 12.84 -2.36
N ARG A 41 -17.29 13.27 -3.21
CA ARG A 41 -17.47 14.45 -4.07
C ARG A 41 -18.63 14.27 -5.04
N THR A 42 -18.78 13.08 -5.63
CA THR A 42 -19.89 12.78 -6.53
C THR A 42 -21.21 12.92 -5.78
N ILE A 43 -21.37 12.24 -4.65
CA ILE A 43 -22.61 12.26 -3.86
C ILE A 43 -22.97 13.70 -3.42
N LEU A 44 -21.99 14.50 -2.99
CA LEU A 44 -22.22 15.90 -2.60
C LEU A 44 -22.72 16.80 -3.75
N ASN A 45 -22.43 16.44 -5.01
CA ASN A 45 -22.86 17.18 -6.19
C ASN A 45 -24.10 16.57 -6.86
N THR A 46 -24.50 15.37 -6.45
CA THR A 46 -25.71 14.69 -6.92
C THR A 46 -26.93 15.20 -6.14
N ARG A 47 -28.09 15.26 -6.80
CA ARG A 47 -29.33 15.64 -6.11
C ARG A 47 -29.75 14.53 -5.14
N PRO A 48 -30.22 14.86 -3.92
CA PRO A 48 -30.60 13.85 -2.94
C PRO A 48 -31.72 12.91 -3.38
N GLU A 49 -32.53 13.31 -4.38
CA GLU A 49 -33.63 12.48 -4.90
C GLU A 49 -33.17 11.46 -5.96
N GLU A 50 -31.91 11.53 -6.43
CA GLU A 50 -31.37 10.59 -7.42
C GLU A 50 -30.88 9.30 -6.74
N ASP A 51 -31.17 8.17 -7.38
CA ASP A 51 -30.72 6.85 -6.91
C ASP A 51 -29.19 6.77 -6.90
N LEU A 52 -28.63 6.29 -5.79
CA LEU A 52 -27.20 6.00 -5.70
C LEU A 52 -26.92 4.55 -6.07
N TRP A 53 -25.92 4.36 -6.93
CA TRP A 53 -25.43 3.06 -7.31
C TRP A 53 -23.97 2.93 -6.91
N MET A 54 -23.62 1.81 -6.28
CA MET A 54 -22.26 1.51 -5.87
C MET A 54 -21.72 0.33 -6.67
N LEU A 55 -20.47 0.43 -7.12
CA LEU A 55 -19.79 -0.70 -7.74
C LEU A 55 -19.39 -1.70 -6.65
N SER A 56 -19.94 -2.92 -6.70
CA SER A 56 -19.66 -4.01 -5.77
C SER A 56 -18.89 -5.12 -6.48
N GLY A 57 -17.56 -5.00 -6.54
CA GLY A 57 -16.67 -6.03 -7.07
C GLY A 57 -16.81 -6.29 -8.58
N GLY A 58 -15.70 -6.24 -9.31
CA GLY A 58 -15.71 -6.49 -10.76
C GLY A 58 -16.56 -5.46 -11.52
N SER A 59 -17.65 -5.92 -12.15
CA SER A 59 -18.49 -5.13 -13.07
C SER A 59 -19.95 -4.97 -12.63
N THR A 60 -20.27 -5.25 -11.36
CA THR A 60 -21.66 -5.24 -10.87
C THR A 60 -21.95 -3.97 -10.07
N PHE A 61 -23.02 -3.25 -10.45
CA PHE A 61 -23.56 -2.14 -9.67
C PHE A 61 -24.70 -2.62 -8.78
N VAL A 62 -24.69 -2.21 -7.52
CA VAL A 62 -25.75 -2.43 -6.54
C VAL A 62 -26.40 -1.11 -6.17
N SER A 63 -27.72 -1.09 -6.05
CA SER A 63 -28.44 0.07 -5.56
C SER A 63 -28.12 0.28 -4.08
N CYS A 64 -27.87 1.54 -3.69
CA CYS A 64 -27.63 1.92 -2.32
C CYS A 64 -28.97 2.29 -1.65
N GLU A 65 -29.42 1.47 -0.71
CA GLU A 65 -30.65 1.74 0.04
C GLU A 65 -30.47 2.83 1.12
N LEU A 66 -29.23 3.26 1.37
CA LEU A 66 -28.95 4.32 2.32
C LEU A 66 -29.24 5.70 1.71
N SER A 67 -29.68 6.63 2.57
CA SER A 67 -29.77 8.03 2.18
C SER A 67 -28.38 8.56 1.78
N HIS A 68 -28.34 9.59 0.93
CA HIS A 68 -27.07 10.25 0.56
C HIS A 68 -26.25 10.67 1.80
N ALA A 69 -26.92 11.20 2.82
CA ALA A 69 -26.29 11.61 4.06
C ALA A 69 -25.66 10.44 4.84
N ASP A 70 -26.34 9.29 4.90
CA ASP A 70 -25.81 8.12 5.60
C ASP A 70 -24.72 7.41 4.78
N THR A 71 -24.82 7.43 3.46
CA THR A 71 -23.74 6.98 2.56
C THR A 71 -22.49 7.83 2.71
N LEU A 72 -22.62 9.15 2.88
CA LEU A 72 -21.48 10.03 3.15
C LEU A 72 -20.81 9.72 4.50
N LYS A 73 -21.59 9.48 5.57
CA LYS A 73 -21.06 9.04 6.87
C LYS A 73 -20.34 7.71 6.76
N TYR A 74 -20.90 6.76 6.01
CA TYR A 74 -20.26 5.48 5.75
C TYR A 74 -18.91 5.67 5.05
N LEU A 75 -18.85 6.49 4.00
CA LEU A 75 -17.61 6.78 3.29
C LEU A 75 -16.58 7.52 4.15
N GLU A 76 -17.02 8.40 5.05
CA GLU A 76 -16.15 9.07 6.01
C GLU A 76 -15.51 8.06 6.97
N TRP A 77 -16.32 7.15 7.53
CA TRP A 77 -15.79 6.06 8.33
C TRP A 77 -14.82 5.18 7.53
N ARG A 78 -15.13 4.84 6.28
CA ARG A 78 -14.24 4.06 5.39
C ARG A 78 -12.92 4.77 5.13
N LEU A 79 -12.93 6.09 4.93
CA LEU A 79 -11.72 6.89 4.77
C LEU A 79 -10.85 6.82 6.02
N GLN A 80 -11.44 6.94 7.21
CA GLN A 80 -10.72 6.82 8.47
C GLN A 80 -10.12 5.43 8.67
N GLN A 81 -10.86 4.36 8.33
CA GLN A 81 -10.30 3.00 8.36
C GLN A 81 -9.14 2.84 7.37
N CYS A 82 -9.28 3.39 6.16
CA CYS A 82 -8.23 3.36 5.16
C CYS A 82 -6.97 4.12 5.62
N ASP A 83 -7.12 5.21 6.38
CA ASP A 83 -5.99 5.93 6.97
C ASP A 83 -5.24 5.08 7.99
N ASN A 84 -5.96 4.35 8.84
CA ASN A 84 -5.35 3.42 9.79
C ASN A 84 -4.61 2.28 9.05
N GLU A 85 -5.24 1.68 8.03
CA GLU A 85 -4.63 0.63 7.20
C GLU A 85 -3.36 1.12 6.50
N ILE A 86 -3.32 2.38 6.04
CA ILE A 86 -2.12 2.97 5.44
C ILE A 86 -0.99 3.10 6.47
N GLU A 87 -1.27 3.56 7.69
CA GLU A 87 -0.24 3.65 8.72
C GLU A 87 0.26 2.27 9.15
N GLU A 88 -0.63 1.28 9.31
CA GLU A 88 -0.24 -0.11 9.57
C GLU A 88 0.65 -0.68 8.44
N ALA A 89 0.27 -0.47 7.18
CA ALA A 89 1.05 -0.91 6.03
C ALA A 89 2.40 -0.19 5.92
N ARG A 90 2.52 1.06 6.39
CA ARG A 90 3.81 1.76 6.47
C ARG A 90 4.71 1.16 7.54
N GLU A 91 4.17 0.83 8.71
CA GLU A 91 4.95 0.18 9.76
C GLU A 91 5.41 -1.21 9.32
N ASP A 92 4.55 -1.99 8.66
CA ASP A 92 4.91 -3.28 8.07
C ASP A 92 6.02 -3.14 7.00
N LEU A 93 5.89 -2.17 6.09
CA LEU A 93 6.93 -1.90 5.09
C LEU A 93 8.27 -1.54 5.75
N LYS A 94 8.28 -0.71 6.79
CA LYS A 94 9.52 -0.36 7.52
C LYS A 94 10.19 -1.59 8.11
N GLN A 95 9.41 -2.49 8.73
CA GLN A 95 9.93 -3.73 9.31
C GLN A 95 10.53 -4.64 8.25
N LYS A 96 9.87 -4.80 7.10
CA LYS A 96 10.37 -5.60 5.98
C LYS A 96 11.65 -5.02 5.36
N VAL A 97 11.71 -3.70 5.21
CA VAL A 97 12.91 -3.00 4.71
C VAL A 97 14.07 -3.16 5.70
N ALA A 98 13.81 -3.06 7.00
CA ALA A 98 14.84 -3.29 8.03
C ALA A 98 15.36 -4.74 7.98
N ALA A 99 14.46 -5.73 7.89
CA ALA A 99 14.84 -7.14 7.77
C ALA A 99 15.67 -7.41 6.50
N LEU A 100 15.30 -6.81 5.36
CA LEU A 100 16.11 -6.90 4.14
C LEU A 100 17.49 -6.28 4.34
N ALA A 101 17.58 -5.09 4.95
CA ALA A 101 18.86 -4.42 5.21
C ALA A 101 19.77 -5.24 6.14
N GLU A 102 19.21 -5.93 7.13
CA GLU A 102 19.95 -6.85 8.00
C GLU A 102 20.52 -8.06 7.23
N LEU A 103 19.72 -8.63 6.30
CA LEU A 103 20.14 -9.75 5.45
C LEU A 103 21.21 -9.36 4.43
N GLU A 104 21.09 -8.17 3.82
CA GLU A 104 22.08 -7.68 2.87
C GLU A 104 23.36 -7.20 3.57
N GLY A 105 23.30 -6.90 4.88
CA GLY A 105 24.42 -6.45 5.69
C GLY A 105 24.75 -4.95 5.54
N PRO A 106 25.48 -4.37 6.51
CA PRO A 106 25.69 -2.92 6.61
C PRO A 106 26.45 -2.30 5.42
N ASP A 107 27.28 -3.08 4.72
CA ASP A 107 28.11 -2.60 3.62
C ASP A 107 27.42 -2.71 2.25
N SER A 108 26.36 -3.52 2.09
CA SER A 108 25.73 -3.72 0.79
C SER A 108 24.84 -2.56 0.35
N ALA A 109 24.10 -1.95 1.29
CA ALA A 109 23.30 -0.76 1.03
C ALA A 109 24.19 0.42 0.64
N LEU A 110 25.34 0.57 1.29
CA LEU A 110 26.37 1.54 0.93
C LEU A 110 27.02 1.21 -0.42
N ASN A 111 27.40 -0.04 -0.67
CA ASN A 111 28.01 -0.45 -1.93
C ASN A 111 27.07 -0.27 -3.14
N ARG A 112 25.77 -0.60 -3.04
CA ARG A 112 24.79 -0.32 -4.10
C ARG A 112 24.59 1.19 -4.34
N LEU A 113 24.63 2.00 -3.28
CA LEU A 113 24.63 3.46 -3.44
C LEU A 113 25.89 3.91 -4.19
N TYR A 114 27.07 3.38 -3.84
CA TYR A 114 28.34 3.77 -4.47
C TYR A 114 28.51 3.32 -5.93
N GLU A 115 27.88 2.21 -6.35
CA GLU A 115 27.89 1.74 -7.74
C GLU A 115 27.34 2.80 -8.73
N GLY A 116 26.33 3.57 -8.32
CA GLY A 116 25.75 4.65 -9.14
C GLY A 116 26.60 5.93 -9.19
N PHE A 117 27.53 6.11 -8.24
CA PHE A 117 28.35 7.32 -8.12
C PHE A 117 29.83 7.12 -8.49
N ASN A 118 30.24 5.90 -8.88
CA ASN A 118 31.62 5.56 -9.23
C ASN A 118 32.63 5.95 -8.13
N LEU A 119 32.20 5.86 -6.87
CA LEU A 119 33.03 6.14 -5.71
C LEU A 119 33.64 4.83 -5.23
N LYS A 120 34.96 4.78 -5.05
CA LYS A 120 35.62 3.61 -4.45
C LYS A 120 35.22 3.53 -2.98
N ALA A 121 34.71 2.37 -2.55
CA ALA A 121 34.62 2.03 -1.14
C ALA A 121 36.02 2.17 -0.51
N MET A 122 36.12 2.95 0.57
CA MET A 122 37.36 3.16 1.31
C MET A 122 37.67 1.96 2.20
#